data_AF-M6DT69-F1
#
_entry.id   AF-M6DT69-F1
#
_cell.length_a   1.000
_cell.length_b   1.000
_cell.length_c   1.000
_cell.angle_alpha   90.00
_cell.angle_beta   90.00
_cell.angle_gamma   90.00
#
_symmetry.space_group_name_H-M   'P 1'
#
loop_
_entity.id
_entity.type
_entity.pdbx_description
1 polymer ?
#
loop_
_entity_poly.entity_id
_entity_poly.type
_entity_poly.pdbx_seq_one_letter_code
_entity_poly.pdbx_strand_id
1 'polypeptide(L)'
;MSTSLDQNPLFLSVAREIQGAGSTGKILEKLSGLQVDDSRGGEMFPELRNKKDTAWDFRSVISLVRLIQQNRQSVSHSYEEAMARYSKVNNLTAKRKANEEEVRLKQTLTDYILKIESNFEKNDRADESIVKEMTRFFDSLESAEKLSESNIASLNLSPKSVAQIGPILERYEECYQEYSKLKPVLGRLIRIADYIIEDAEG
;
A
#
# COMPACT_ATOMS: atom_id res chain seq x y z
N MET A 1 -7.77 20.98 6.20
CA MET A 1 -7.49 19.64 6.76
C MET A 1 -8.79 19.15 7.39
N SER A 2 -9.36 18.03 6.91
CA SER A 2 -10.56 17.45 7.55
C SER A 2 -10.18 16.98 8.95
N THR A 3 -11.00 17.29 9.96
CA THR A 3 -10.81 16.73 11.29
C THR A 3 -10.98 15.21 11.23
N SER A 4 -10.47 14.47 12.22
CA SER A 4 -10.64 13.02 12.24
C SER A 4 -12.13 12.63 12.22
N LEU A 5 -13.02 13.45 12.76
CA LEU A 5 -14.46 13.17 12.79
C LEU A 5 -15.14 13.35 11.43
N ASP A 6 -14.67 14.26 10.59
CA ASP A 6 -15.24 14.51 9.26
C ASP A 6 -15.12 13.32 8.31
N GLN A 7 -14.21 12.38 8.62
CA GLN A 7 -14.02 11.16 7.84
C GLN A 7 -14.87 9.98 8.34
N ASN A 8 -15.65 10.15 9.42
CA ASN A 8 -16.53 9.09 9.95
C ASN A 8 -17.50 8.47 8.92
N PRO A 9 -18.10 9.24 7.99
CA PRO A 9 -18.93 8.66 6.92
C PRO A 9 -18.15 7.69 6.03
N LEU A 10 -16.88 7.99 5.74
CA LEU A 10 -16.00 7.13 4.94
C LEU A 10 -15.60 5.87 5.71
N PHE A 11 -15.21 6.00 6.99
CA PHE A 11 -14.93 4.84 7.85
C PHE A 11 -16.15 3.92 7.98
N LEU A 12 -17.35 4.49 8.13
CA LEU A 12 -18.59 3.72 8.16
C LEU A 12 -18.86 3.04 6.82
N SER A 13 -18.64 3.72 5.69
CA SER A 13 -18.78 3.10 4.37
C SER A 13 -17.84 1.91 4.17
N VAL A 14 -16.60 2.02 4.65
CA VAL A 14 -15.63 0.91 4.61
C VAL A 14 -16.09 -0.24 5.49
N ALA A 15 -16.51 0.05 6.73
CA ALA A 15 -17.03 -0.97 7.65
C ALA A 15 -18.23 -1.73 7.05
N ARG A 16 -19.16 -1.01 6.41
CA ARG A 16 -20.32 -1.60 5.73
C ARG A 16 -19.93 -2.46 4.54
N GLU A 17 -18.94 -2.05 3.75
CA GLU A 17 -18.45 -2.85 2.62
C GLU A 17 -17.80 -4.16 3.13
N ILE A 18 -17.02 -4.10 4.21
CA ILE A 18 -16.43 -5.28 4.85
C ILE A 18 -17.53 -6.22 5.39
N GLN A 19 -18.52 -5.66 6.09
CA GLN A 19 -19.66 -6.42 6.64
C GLN A 19 -20.51 -7.05 5.54
N GLY A 20 -20.65 -6.38 4.40
CA GLY A 20 -21.33 -6.91 3.22
C GLY A 20 -20.55 -8.01 2.47
N ALA A 21 -19.43 -8.47 3.03
CA ALA A 21 -18.50 -9.41 2.38
C ALA A 21 -18.05 -8.92 0.99
N GLY A 22 -17.81 -7.61 0.87
CA GLY A 22 -17.22 -7.02 -0.32
C GLY A 22 -15.90 -7.67 -0.68
N SER A 23 -15.57 -7.72 -1.97
CA SER A 23 -14.26 -8.21 -2.40
C SER A 23 -13.16 -7.28 -1.89
N THR A 24 -11.95 -7.81 -1.69
CA THR A 24 -10.77 -7.03 -1.29
C THR A 24 -10.61 -5.77 -2.15
N GLY A 25 -10.76 -5.90 -3.48
CA GLY A 25 -10.70 -4.76 -4.39
C GLY A 25 -11.74 -3.67 -4.13
N LYS A 26 -13.01 -4.02 -3.88
CA LYS A 26 -14.06 -3.04 -3.55
C LYS A 26 -13.81 -2.34 -2.22
N ILE A 27 -13.32 -3.07 -1.22
CA ILE A 27 -12.97 -2.50 0.08
C ILE A 27 -11.81 -1.52 -0.07
N LEU A 28 -10.75 -1.91 -0.80
CA LEU A 28 -9.62 -1.04 -1.12
C LEU A 28 -10.05 0.20 -1.92
N GLU A 29 -11.01 0.07 -2.84
CA GLU A 29 -11.58 1.20 -3.57
C GLU A 29 -12.27 2.19 -2.61
N LYS A 30 -13.10 1.71 -1.68
CA LYS A 30 -13.72 2.55 -0.64
C LYS A 30 -12.68 3.22 0.25
N LEU A 31 -11.65 2.48 0.63
CA LEU A 31 -10.53 2.99 1.43
C LEU A 31 -9.81 4.15 0.75
N SER A 32 -9.71 4.16 -0.58
CA SER A 32 -8.98 5.19 -1.33
C SER A 32 -9.49 6.62 -1.09
N GLY A 33 -10.76 6.77 -0.68
CA GLY A 33 -11.36 8.05 -0.32
C GLY A 33 -10.88 8.63 1.02
N LEU A 34 -10.28 7.80 1.89
CA LEU A 34 -9.74 8.24 3.17
C LEU A 34 -8.46 9.05 2.98
N GLN A 35 -8.41 10.18 3.68
CA GLN A 35 -7.26 11.06 3.80
C GLN A 35 -6.43 10.62 5.00
N VAL A 36 -5.23 10.14 4.71
CA VAL A 36 -4.20 9.82 5.71
C VAL A 36 -2.95 10.61 5.36
N ASP A 37 -2.32 11.15 6.40
CA ASP A 37 -1.06 11.89 6.29
C ASP A 37 0.08 10.89 6.10
N ASP A 38 0.68 10.90 4.91
CA ASP A 38 1.74 9.97 4.51
C ASP A 38 3.05 10.23 5.27
N SER A 39 3.27 11.46 5.75
CA SER A 39 4.44 11.84 6.53
C SER A 39 4.49 11.15 7.89
N ARG A 40 3.34 10.72 8.42
CA ARG A 40 3.22 10.05 9.73
C ARG A 40 3.43 8.55 9.69
N GLY A 41 3.69 7.97 8.52
CA GLY A 41 3.70 6.52 8.37
C GLY A 41 4.71 5.79 9.25
N GLY A 42 5.86 6.41 9.53
CA GLY A 42 6.87 5.85 10.45
C GLY A 42 6.45 5.83 11.92
N GLU A 43 5.49 6.67 12.32
CA GLU A 43 5.03 6.80 13.71
C GLU A 43 3.76 5.98 13.98
N MET A 44 2.89 5.84 12.97
CA MET A 44 1.60 5.15 13.13
C MET A 44 1.73 3.67 13.51
N PHE A 45 2.76 2.96 13.00
CA PHE A 45 3.00 1.55 13.35
C PHE A 45 3.40 1.39 14.83
N PRO A 46 4.46 2.08 15.34
CA PRO A 46 4.78 2.08 16.76
C PRO A 46 3.63 2.57 17.65
N GLU A 47 2.92 3.64 17.25
CA GLU A 47 1.80 4.20 18.02
C GLU A 47 0.72 3.15 18.26
N LEU A 48 0.32 2.39 17.23
CA LEU A 48 -0.66 1.33 17.37
C LEU A 48 -0.12 0.15 18.17
N ARG A 49 1.11 -0.31 17.89
CA ARG A 49 1.72 -1.47 18.58
C ARG A 49 1.94 -1.23 20.07
N ASN A 50 2.20 0.02 20.48
CA ASN A 50 2.38 0.39 21.88
C ASN A 50 1.07 0.51 22.66
N LYS A 51 -0.09 0.51 21.98
CA LYS A 51 -1.39 0.41 22.67
C LYS A 51 -1.55 -0.99 23.25
N LYS A 52 -2.22 -1.08 24.40
CA LYS A 52 -2.72 -2.37 24.91
C LYS A 52 -3.62 -3.02 23.85
N ASP A 53 -3.66 -4.34 23.78
CA ASP A 53 -4.47 -5.06 22.79
C ASP A 53 -5.96 -4.69 22.84
N THR A 54 -6.47 -4.28 24.01
CA THR A 54 -7.87 -3.82 24.15
C THR A 54 -8.13 -2.40 23.63
N ALA A 55 -7.09 -1.68 23.23
CA ALA A 55 -7.14 -0.28 22.80
C ALA A 55 -6.87 -0.09 21.31
N TRP A 56 -6.71 -1.18 20.55
CA TRP A 56 -6.68 -1.09 19.10
C TRP A 56 -8.09 -0.79 18.59
N ASP A 57 -8.20 0.27 17.80
CA ASP A 57 -9.47 0.72 17.22
C ASP A 57 -9.47 0.53 15.70
N PHE A 58 -10.67 0.29 15.17
CA PHE A 58 -10.89 0.02 13.75
C PHE A 58 -10.31 1.12 12.87
N ARG A 59 -10.48 2.39 13.28
CA ARG A 59 -10.02 3.53 12.50
C ARG A 59 -8.50 3.58 12.39
N SER A 60 -7.78 3.30 13.46
CA SER A 60 -6.31 3.25 13.45
C SER A 60 -5.81 2.16 12.50
N VAL A 61 -6.39 0.95 12.58
CA VAL A 61 -5.98 -0.15 11.69
C VAL A 61 -6.29 0.17 10.23
N ILE A 62 -7.48 0.68 9.95
CA ILE A 62 -7.89 1.05 8.59
C ILE A 62 -7.04 2.21 8.03
N SER A 63 -6.67 3.16 8.88
CA SER A 63 -5.79 4.27 8.46
C SER A 63 -4.39 3.76 8.08
N LEU A 64 -3.87 2.74 8.79
CA LEU A 64 -2.62 2.07 8.40
C LEU A 64 -2.75 1.36 7.05
N VAL A 65 -3.85 0.62 6.81
CA VAL A 65 -4.09 -0.02 5.51
C VAL A 65 -4.11 1.03 4.39
N ARG A 66 -4.79 2.16 4.61
CA ARG A 66 -4.82 3.27 3.65
C ARG A 66 -3.44 3.89 3.40
N LEU A 67 -2.65 4.11 4.44
CA LEU A 67 -1.27 4.61 4.32
C LEU A 67 -0.43 3.70 3.40
N ILE A 68 -0.51 2.37 3.61
CA ILE A 68 0.18 1.40 2.76
C ILE A 68 -0.28 1.51 1.32
N GLN A 69 -1.60 1.59 1.11
CA GLN A 69 -2.18 1.72 -0.21
C GLN A 69 -1.69 2.99 -0.93
N GLN A 70 -1.60 4.14 -0.24
CA GLN A 70 -1.04 5.37 -0.79
C GLN A 70 0.42 5.20 -1.21
N ASN A 71 1.23 4.57 -0.35
CA ASN A 71 2.64 4.32 -0.65
C ASN A 71 2.80 3.40 -1.86
N ARG A 72 2.02 2.31 -1.93
CA ARG A 72 1.98 1.40 -3.08
C ARG A 72 1.56 2.12 -4.36
N GLN A 73 0.52 2.95 -4.32
CA GLN A 73 0.07 3.76 -5.47
C GLN A 73 1.20 4.66 -5.99
N SER A 74 1.94 5.32 -5.09
CA SER A 74 3.08 6.13 -5.47
C SER A 74 4.20 5.32 -6.13
N VAL A 75 4.50 4.11 -5.63
CA VAL A 75 5.52 3.24 -6.23
C VAL A 75 5.04 2.68 -7.57
N SER A 76 3.77 2.30 -7.70
CA SER A 76 3.19 1.79 -8.95
C SER A 76 3.34 2.80 -10.09
N HIS A 77 3.09 4.08 -9.82
CA HIS A 77 3.26 5.12 -10.82
C HIS A 77 4.73 5.24 -11.31
N SER A 78 5.69 5.28 -10.37
CA SER A 78 7.12 5.30 -10.73
C SER A 78 7.58 4.01 -11.42
N TYR A 79 6.97 2.88 -11.08
CA TYR A 79 7.24 1.59 -11.70
C TYR A 79 6.77 1.56 -13.16
N GLU A 80 5.54 2.00 -13.43
CA GLU A 80 4.99 2.10 -14.80
C GLU A 80 5.84 3.02 -15.68
N GLU A 81 6.28 4.16 -15.16
CA GLU A 81 7.18 5.07 -15.88
C GLU A 81 8.53 4.42 -16.17
N ALA A 82 9.15 3.76 -15.19
CA ALA A 82 10.41 3.04 -15.39
C ALA A 82 10.27 1.92 -16.43
N MET A 83 9.14 1.20 -16.44
CA MET A 83 8.83 0.17 -17.44
C MET A 83 8.69 0.75 -18.84
N ALA A 84 8.03 1.90 -18.99
CA ALA A 84 7.91 2.57 -20.28
C ALA A 84 9.29 2.99 -20.83
N ARG A 85 10.16 3.55 -19.97
CA ARG A 85 11.53 3.93 -20.34
C ARG A 85 12.39 2.71 -20.66
N TYR A 86 12.29 1.64 -19.87
CA TYR A 86 12.98 0.36 -20.15
C TYR A 86 12.59 -0.18 -21.53
N SER A 87 11.30 -0.20 -21.86
CA SER A 87 10.80 -0.62 -23.17
C SER A 87 11.39 0.22 -24.31
N LYS A 88 11.43 1.56 -24.15
CA LYS A 88 12.04 2.46 -25.13
C LYS A 88 13.54 2.20 -25.31
N VAL A 89 14.31 2.13 -24.23
CA VAL A 89 15.75 1.80 -24.28
C VAL A 89 15.99 0.45 -24.95
N ASN A 90 15.16 -0.56 -24.64
CA ASN A 90 15.28 -1.88 -25.24
C ASN A 90 15.04 -1.85 -26.75
N ASN A 91 14.04 -1.08 -27.22
CA ASN A 91 13.74 -0.93 -28.64
C ASN A 91 14.84 -0.18 -29.41
N LEU A 92 15.43 0.87 -28.82
CA LEU A 92 16.52 1.63 -29.43
C LEU A 92 17.77 0.78 -29.60
N THR A 93 18.13 0.07 -28.53
CA THR A 93 19.32 -0.82 -28.50
C THR A 93 19.08 -2.18 -29.16
N ALA A 94 17.86 -2.51 -29.58
CA ALA A 94 17.61 -3.70 -30.42
C ALA A 94 18.11 -3.50 -31.86
N LYS A 95 18.21 -2.23 -32.31
CA LYS A 95 18.63 -1.86 -33.68
C LYS A 95 20.15 -1.68 -33.83
N ARG A 96 20.90 -1.68 -32.72
CA ARG A 96 22.38 -1.58 -32.70
C ARG A 96 22.96 -2.51 -31.64
N LYS A 97 24.26 -2.82 -31.70
CA LYS A 97 24.90 -3.56 -30.60
C LYS A 97 24.89 -2.67 -29.35
N ALA A 98 24.29 -3.14 -28.26
CA ALA A 98 24.28 -2.43 -26.99
C ALA A 98 25.71 -2.36 -26.42
N ASN A 99 26.05 -1.24 -25.79
CA ASN A 99 27.31 -1.09 -25.07
C ASN A 99 27.23 -1.70 -23.66
N GLU A 100 28.37 -1.84 -22.97
CA GLU A 100 28.42 -2.48 -21.64
C GLU A 100 27.57 -1.75 -20.58
N GLU A 101 27.50 -0.42 -20.65
CA GLU A 101 26.71 0.40 -19.72
C GLU A 101 25.21 0.18 -19.91
N GLU A 102 24.75 0.11 -21.15
CA GLU A 102 23.35 -0.20 -21.51
C GLU A 102 22.96 -1.61 -21.06
N VAL A 103 23.84 -2.60 -21.23
CA VAL A 103 23.58 -3.97 -20.74
C VAL A 103 23.47 -3.98 -19.22
N ARG A 104 24.39 -3.31 -18.52
CA ARG A 104 24.37 -3.21 -17.04
C ARG A 104 23.11 -2.50 -16.55
N LEU A 105 22.67 -1.45 -17.23
CA LEU A 105 21.43 -0.75 -16.89
C LEU A 105 20.21 -1.66 -17.08
N LYS A 106 20.10 -2.35 -18.22
CA LYS A 106 18.98 -3.27 -18.48
C LYS A 106 18.89 -4.38 -17.44
N GLN A 107 20.03 -4.95 -17.04
CA GLN A 107 20.09 -5.95 -15.98
C GLN A 107 19.60 -5.36 -14.66
N THR A 108 20.12 -4.19 -14.28
CA THR A 108 19.73 -3.51 -13.03
C THR A 108 18.23 -3.18 -13.03
N LEU A 109 17.70 -2.64 -14.13
CA LEU A 109 16.26 -2.39 -14.31
C LEU A 109 15.45 -3.66 -14.09
N THR A 110 15.84 -4.76 -14.74
CA THR A 110 15.16 -6.06 -14.63
C THR A 110 15.16 -6.58 -13.18
N ASP A 111 16.29 -6.54 -12.49
CA ASP A 111 16.40 -7.02 -11.11
C ASP A 111 15.50 -6.20 -10.16
N TYR A 112 15.45 -4.87 -10.34
CA TYR A 112 14.58 -4.02 -9.53
C TYR A 112 13.09 -4.17 -9.89
N ILE A 113 12.74 -4.40 -11.15
CA ILE A 113 11.38 -4.73 -11.58
C ILE A 113 10.88 -5.98 -10.82
N LEU A 114 11.65 -7.08 -10.86
CA LEU A 114 11.30 -8.32 -10.16
C LEU A 114 11.16 -8.11 -8.64
N LYS A 115 12.04 -7.29 -8.06
CA LYS A 115 11.96 -6.95 -6.64
C LYS A 115 10.66 -6.19 -6.31
N ILE A 116 10.23 -5.27 -7.16
CA ILE A 116 8.99 -4.49 -6.98
C ILE A 116 7.77 -5.39 -7.11
N GLU A 117 7.72 -6.23 -8.15
CA GLU A 117 6.61 -7.18 -8.36
C GLU A 117 6.47 -8.13 -7.17
N SER A 118 7.59 -8.68 -6.67
CA SER A 118 7.59 -9.49 -5.46
C SER A 118 7.03 -8.75 -4.24
N ASN A 119 7.32 -7.45 -4.11
CA ASN A 119 6.78 -6.64 -3.01
C ASN A 119 5.30 -6.31 -3.20
N PHE A 120 4.81 -6.16 -4.44
CA PHE A 120 3.39 -6.04 -4.73
C PHE A 120 2.63 -7.31 -4.37
N GLU A 121 3.15 -8.49 -4.73
CA GLU A 121 2.52 -9.76 -4.35
C GLU A 121 2.44 -9.97 -2.83
N LYS A 122 3.50 -9.60 -2.10
CA LYS A 122 3.49 -9.64 -0.63
C LYS A 122 2.40 -8.75 -0.04
N ASN A 123 2.24 -7.56 -0.62
CA ASN A 123 1.23 -6.60 -0.23
C ASN A 123 -0.19 -7.11 -0.55
N ASP A 124 -0.42 -7.68 -1.73
CA ASP A 124 -1.70 -8.27 -2.11
C ASP A 124 -2.14 -9.37 -1.12
N ARG A 125 -1.20 -10.24 -0.71
CA ARG A 125 -1.49 -11.26 0.30
C ARG A 125 -1.81 -10.67 1.67
N ALA A 126 -1.18 -9.54 2.03
CA ALA A 126 -1.47 -8.82 3.26
C ALA A 126 -2.85 -8.15 3.20
N ASP A 127 -3.23 -7.56 2.06
CA ASP A 127 -4.55 -6.99 1.78
C ASP A 127 -5.66 -8.04 1.92
N GLU A 128 -5.48 -9.21 1.31
CA GLU A 128 -6.42 -10.32 1.46
C GLU A 128 -6.54 -10.79 2.91
N SER A 129 -5.41 -10.89 3.61
CA SER A 129 -5.38 -11.35 5.00
C SER A 129 -6.06 -10.35 5.94
N ILE A 130 -5.77 -9.06 5.81
CA ILE A 130 -6.37 -8.04 6.69
C ILE A 130 -7.87 -7.95 6.47
N VAL A 131 -8.33 -7.98 5.21
CA VAL A 131 -9.75 -7.93 4.88
C VAL A 131 -10.46 -9.12 5.49
N LYS A 132 -9.89 -10.32 5.36
CA LYS A 132 -10.44 -11.55 5.94
C LYS A 132 -10.58 -11.48 7.46
N GLU A 133 -9.56 -11.01 8.17
CA GLU A 133 -9.63 -10.88 9.63
C GLU A 133 -10.60 -9.76 10.06
N MET A 134 -10.73 -8.69 9.28
CA MET A 134 -11.72 -7.64 9.51
C MET A 134 -13.14 -8.15 9.31
N THR A 135 -13.41 -8.92 8.25
CA THR A 135 -14.72 -9.55 8.03
C THR A 135 -15.07 -10.44 9.22
N ARG A 136 -14.15 -11.30 9.67
CA ARG A 136 -14.37 -12.14 10.86
C ARG A 136 -14.62 -11.34 12.13
N PHE A 137 -13.95 -10.19 12.29
CA PHE A 137 -14.22 -9.28 13.39
C PHE A 137 -15.66 -8.78 13.34
N PHE A 138 -16.12 -8.26 12.20
CA PHE A 138 -17.50 -7.79 12.04
C PHE A 138 -18.53 -8.91 12.22
N ASP A 139 -18.27 -10.12 11.71
CA ASP A 139 -19.15 -11.28 11.90
C ASP A 139 -19.30 -11.68 13.38
N SER A 140 -18.29 -11.38 14.20
CA SER A 140 -18.34 -11.63 15.65
C SER A 140 -19.04 -10.53 16.45
N LEU A 141 -19.37 -9.40 15.83
CA LEU A 141 -20.06 -8.29 16.49
C LEU A 141 -21.57 -8.51 16.42
N GLU A 142 -22.19 -8.84 17.55
CA GLU A 142 -23.65 -8.97 17.67
C GLU A 142 -24.43 -7.69 17.29
N SER A 143 -23.75 -6.54 17.26
CA SER A 143 -24.34 -5.23 16.99
C SER A 143 -23.73 -4.50 15.80
N ALA A 144 -23.12 -5.23 14.85
CA ALA A 144 -22.54 -4.65 13.63
C ALA A 144 -23.54 -3.76 12.85
N GLU A 145 -24.80 -4.18 12.79
CA GLU A 145 -25.91 -3.43 12.17
C GLU A 145 -26.22 -2.08 12.83
N LYS A 146 -25.78 -1.87 14.08
CA LYS A 146 -25.97 -0.61 14.84
C LYS A 146 -24.82 0.38 14.63
N LEU A 147 -23.85 0.06 13.78
CA LEU A 147 -22.77 0.97 13.44
C LEU A 147 -23.30 2.20 12.71
N SER A 148 -22.82 3.36 13.14
CA SER A 148 -23.21 4.66 12.65
C SER A 148 -22.03 5.63 12.70
N GLU A 149 -22.18 6.80 12.11
CA GLU A 149 -21.13 7.82 12.08
C GLU A 149 -20.77 8.33 13.47
N SER A 150 -21.68 8.25 14.44
CA SER A 150 -21.45 8.70 15.81
C SER A 150 -20.65 7.71 16.65
N ASN A 151 -20.68 6.41 16.33
CA ASN A 151 -20.05 5.36 17.14
C ASN A 151 -18.87 4.65 16.46
N ILE A 152 -18.66 4.83 15.15
CA ILE A 152 -17.55 4.20 14.42
C ILE A 152 -16.17 4.57 14.97
N ALA A 153 -16.04 5.75 15.58
CA ALA A 153 -14.80 6.21 16.21
C ALA A 153 -14.47 5.47 17.51
N SER A 154 -15.44 4.81 18.13
CA SER A 154 -15.28 4.05 19.37
C SER A 154 -15.27 2.54 19.13
N LEU A 155 -15.20 2.11 17.86
CA LEU A 155 -15.17 0.70 17.51
C LEU A 155 -13.79 0.10 17.80
N ASN A 156 -13.67 -0.52 18.96
CA ASN A 156 -12.47 -1.23 19.37
C ASN A 156 -12.49 -2.68 18.87
N LEU A 157 -11.30 -3.19 18.51
CA LEU A 157 -11.12 -4.58 18.14
C LEU A 157 -11.12 -5.47 19.38
N SER A 158 -11.59 -6.71 19.20
CA SER A 158 -11.45 -7.73 20.24
C SER A 158 -9.96 -8.11 20.40
N PRO A 159 -9.50 -8.52 21.60
CA PRO A 159 -8.13 -9.01 21.80
C PRO A 159 -7.76 -10.15 20.85
N LYS A 160 -8.74 -11.02 20.53
CA LYS A 160 -8.58 -12.09 19.56
C LYS A 160 -8.28 -11.54 18.16
N SER A 161 -9.04 -10.54 17.72
CA SER A 161 -8.82 -9.88 16.43
C SER A 161 -7.45 -9.22 16.37
N VAL A 162 -7.04 -8.52 17.44
CA VAL A 162 -5.72 -7.89 17.52
C VAL A 162 -4.59 -8.90 17.39
N ALA A 163 -4.67 -10.03 18.10
CA ALA A 163 -3.68 -11.10 18.00
C ALA A 163 -3.56 -11.67 16.57
N GLN A 164 -4.65 -11.71 15.80
CA GLN A 164 -4.62 -12.17 14.40
C GLN A 164 -4.11 -11.09 13.44
N ILE A 165 -4.41 -9.82 13.71
CA ILE A 165 -4.07 -8.69 12.85
C ILE A 165 -2.61 -8.24 13.05
N GLY A 166 -2.06 -8.34 14.26
CA GLY A 166 -0.71 -7.92 14.60
C GLY A 166 0.36 -8.40 13.60
N PRO A 167 0.47 -9.72 13.32
CA PRO A 167 1.41 -10.25 12.34
C PRO A 167 1.18 -9.76 10.90
N ILE A 168 -0.05 -9.39 10.54
CA ILE A 168 -0.37 -8.82 9.22
C ILE A 168 0.16 -7.39 9.14
N LEU A 169 0.03 -6.62 10.22
CA LEU A 169 0.58 -5.26 10.27
C LEU A 169 2.11 -5.23 10.23
N GLU A 170 2.79 -6.23 10.77
CA GLU A 170 4.25 -6.39 10.61
C GLU A 170 4.63 -6.51 9.13
N ARG A 171 3.91 -7.36 8.37
CA ARG A 171 4.13 -7.48 6.91
C ARG A 171 3.84 -6.18 6.17
N TYR A 172 2.83 -5.44 6.61
CA TYR A 172 2.55 -4.11 6.04
C TYR A 172 3.67 -3.11 6.33
N GLU A 173 4.22 -3.11 7.55
CA GLU A 173 5.36 -2.28 7.91
C GLU A 173 6.59 -2.63 7.04
N GLU A 174 6.87 -3.91 6.82
CA GLU A 174 7.91 -4.36 5.89
C GLU A 174 7.67 -3.82 4.47
N CYS A 175 6.44 -3.95 3.95
CA CYS A 175 6.08 -3.43 2.63
C CYS A 175 6.29 -1.92 2.54
N TYR A 176 5.87 -1.17 3.57
CA TYR A 176 6.04 0.28 3.66
C TYR A 176 7.52 0.68 3.59
N GLN A 177 8.36 0.00 4.36
CA GLN A 177 9.80 0.26 4.38
C GLN A 177 10.44 -0.07 3.03
N GLU A 178 10.08 -1.18 2.40
CA GLU A 178 10.59 -1.53 1.07
C GLU A 178 10.14 -0.53 -0.01
N TYR A 179 8.88 -0.10 -0.02
CA TYR A 179 8.40 0.93 -0.96
C TYR A 179 9.18 2.23 -0.83
N SER A 180 9.46 2.65 0.40
CA SER A 180 10.26 3.85 0.69
C SER A 180 11.69 3.77 0.12
N LYS A 181 12.28 2.57 0.08
CA LYS A 181 13.60 2.32 -0.53
C LYS A 181 13.54 2.23 -2.06
N LEU A 182 12.44 1.71 -2.61
CA LEU A 182 12.27 1.48 -4.05
C LEU A 182 12.04 2.78 -4.82
N LYS A 183 11.29 3.73 -4.26
CA LYS A 183 10.93 4.99 -4.95
C LYS A 183 12.15 5.81 -5.42
N PRO A 184 13.18 6.07 -4.60
CA PRO A 184 14.39 6.77 -5.07
C PRO A 184 15.20 5.98 -6.10
N VAL A 185 15.15 4.65 -6.05
CA VAL A 185 15.82 3.80 -7.04
C VAL A 185 15.12 3.93 -8.39
N LEU A 186 13.80 3.79 -8.44
CA LEU A 186 13.00 3.98 -9.65
C LEU A 186 13.25 5.35 -10.29
N GLY A 187 13.24 6.42 -9.49
CA GLY A 187 13.55 7.77 -9.99
C GLY A 187 14.98 7.94 -10.50
N ARG A 188 15.96 7.16 -10.02
CA ARG A 188 17.31 7.13 -10.62
C ARG A 188 17.32 6.36 -11.94
N LEU A 189 16.64 5.22 -11.97
CA LEU A 189 16.57 4.37 -13.16
C LEU A 189 15.87 5.08 -14.33
N ILE A 190 14.80 5.82 -14.07
CA ILE A 190 14.12 6.68 -15.05
C ILE A 190 15.10 7.71 -15.63
N ARG A 191 15.80 8.46 -14.77
CA ARG A 191 16.77 9.49 -15.22
C ARG A 191 17.91 8.92 -16.06
N ILE A 192 18.44 7.75 -15.69
CA ILE A 192 19.50 7.10 -16.48
C ILE A 192 18.93 6.64 -17.82
N ALA A 193 17.73 6.09 -17.85
CA ALA A 193 17.09 5.68 -19.09
C ALA A 193 16.82 6.89 -20.01
N ASP A 194 16.40 8.03 -19.45
CA ASP A 194 16.22 9.28 -20.20
C ASP A 194 17.51 9.76 -20.85
N TYR A 195 18.63 9.75 -20.12
CA TYR A 195 19.93 10.11 -20.67
C TYR A 195 20.32 9.23 -21.88
N ILE A 196 20.10 7.91 -21.79
CA ILE A 196 20.39 6.99 -22.90
C ILE A 196 19.46 7.22 -24.09
N ILE A 197 18.19 7.52 -23.82
CA ILE A 197 17.21 7.83 -24.86
C ILE A 197 17.62 9.11 -25.59
N GLU A 198 18.00 10.16 -24.86
CA GLU A 198 18.46 11.44 -25.42
C GLU A 198 19.73 11.26 -26.25
N ASP A 199 20.73 10.52 -25.76
CA ASP A 199 21.97 10.22 -26.50
C ASP A 199 21.73 9.42 -27.78
N ALA A 200 20.72 8.55 -27.80
CA ALA A 200 20.37 7.75 -28.98
C ALA A 200 19.50 8.50 -30.01
N GLU A 201 18.81 9.56 -29.60
CA GLU A 201 17.92 10.38 -30.45
C GLU A 201 18.59 11.68 -30.95
N GLY A 202 19.66 12.14 -30.28
CA GLY A 202 20.51 13.27 -30.69
C GLY A 202 21.55 12.92 -31.75
#